data_AF-A0A8X8KCT3-F1
#
_entry.id   AF-A0A8X8KCT3-F1
#
_cell.length_a   1.000
_cell.length_b   1.000
_cell.length_c   1.000
_cell.angle_alpha   90.00
_cell.angle_beta   90.00
_cell.angle_gamma   90.00
#
_symmetry.space_group_name_H-M   'P 1'
#
loop_
_entity.id
_entity.type
_entity.pdbx_description
1 polymer ?
#
loop_
_entity_poly.entity_id
_entity_poly.type
_entity_poly.pdbx_seq_one_letter_code
_entity_poly.pdbx_strand_id
1 'polypeptide(L)'
;SWEGRLNFLYPTLDPKNRTVTARLSFPNPGGMLRPGTYSDATVLASPEETLAVPSSAVLRTTQGDYVMLGEGQGHFLPVQVALGPEADGWVAIDKGLKTGDRVVESAQFLLYSESRFQSVKARMLGGTTSAAPGTGISQPQNMTQGRKPPASAAPAGNAGAPPT
;
A
#
# COMPACT_ATOMS: atom_id res chain seq x y z
N SER A 1 -38.03 10.79 9.48
CA SER A 1 -36.76 10.07 9.72
C SER A 1 -36.50 10.06 11.22
N TRP A 2 -35.98 8.95 11.75
CA TRP A 2 -35.54 8.87 13.15
C TRP A 2 -34.02 8.89 13.18
N GLU A 3 -33.45 9.64 14.11
CA GLU A 3 -32.02 9.59 14.39
C GLU A 3 -31.76 8.58 15.50
N GLY A 4 -30.75 7.73 15.30
CA GLY A 4 -30.33 6.74 16.28
C GLY A 4 -28.83 6.60 16.29
N ARG A 5 -28.32 6.02 17.37
CA ARG A 5 -26.92 5.68 17.50
C ARG A 5 -26.73 4.19 17.26
N LEU A 6 -25.68 3.85 16.52
CA LEU A 6 -25.18 2.50 16.42
C LEU A 6 -24.45 2.18 17.73
N ASN A 7 -25.00 1.26 18.52
CA ASN A 7 -24.46 0.93 19.84
C ASN A 7 -23.44 -0.20 19.77
N PHE A 8 -23.70 -1.16 18.88
CA PHE A 8 -22.88 -2.35 18.78
C PHE A 8 -22.97 -2.97 17.39
N LEU A 9 -21.81 -3.33 16.84
CA LEU A 9 -21.70 -4.14 15.65
C LEU A 9 -21.17 -5.52 16.07
N TYR A 10 -21.94 -6.57 15.79
CA TYR A 10 -21.51 -7.91 16.14
C TYR A 10 -20.34 -8.33 15.22
N PRO A 11 -19.26 -8.93 15.76
CA PRO A 11 -18.10 -9.32 14.95
C PRO A 11 -18.35 -10.58 14.11
N THR A 12 -19.52 -11.21 14.26
CA THR A 12 -19.87 -12.45 13.57
C THR A 12 -20.69 -12.15 12.32
N LEU A 13 -20.20 -12.62 11.19
CA LEU A 13 -20.90 -12.63 9.91
C LEU A 13 -21.79 -13.88 9.84
N ASP A 14 -23.08 -13.73 9.53
CA ASP A 14 -23.94 -14.87 9.23
C ASP A 14 -23.58 -15.41 7.83
N PRO A 15 -23.08 -16.65 7.71
CA PRO A 15 -22.63 -17.18 6.42
C PRO A 15 -23.78 -17.49 5.45
N LYS A 16 -25.03 -17.63 5.92
CA LYS A 16 -26.18 -17.99 5.07
C LYS A 16 -26.61 -16.85 4.17
N ASN A 17 -26.64 -15.64 4.72
CA ASN A 17 -27.09 -14.43 4.02
C ASN A 17 -25.98 -13.38 3.88
N ARG A 18 -24.77 -13.66 4.39
CA ARG A 18 -23.61 -12.77 4.39
C ARG A 18 -23.93 -11.40 5.01
N THR A 19 -24.70 -11.40 6.10
CA THR A 19 -25.07 -10.19 6.83
C THR A 19 -24.37 -10.08 8.17
N VAL A 20 -24.08 -8.85 8.59
CA VAL A 20 -23.59 -8.53 9.92
C VAL A 20 -24.74 -7.94 10.73
N THR A 21 -24.89 -8.38 11.98
CA THR A 21 -25.91 -7.83 12.87
C THR A 21 -25.40 -6.54 13.52
N ALA A 22 -26.20 -5.48 13.42
CA ALA A 22 -25.98 -4.20 14.08
C ALA A 22 -27.11 -3.93 15.07
N ARG A 23 -26.77 -3.44 16.28
CA ARG A 23 -27.74 -3.01 17.29
C ARG A 23 -27.73 -1.49 17.37
N LEU A 24 -28.88 -0.89 17.06
CA LEU A 24 -29.09 0.55 17.12
C LEU A 24 -30.06 0.90 18.26
N SER A 25 -29.92 2.09 18.83
CA SER A 25 -30.92 2.66 19.75
C SER A 25 -31.45 3.98 19.24
N PHE A 26 -32.76 4.14 19.34
CA PHE A 26 -33.51 5.31 18.87
C PHE A 26 -34.44 5.82 19.98
N PRO A 27 -34.65 7.13 20.08
CA PRO A 27 -35.80 7.67 20.78
C PRO A 27 -37.09 7.19 20.10
N ASN A 28 -37.98 6.52 20.85
CA ASN A 28 -39.29 6.07 20.35
C ASN A 28 -40.44 6.76 21.11
N PRO A 29 -40.52 8.11 21.09
CA PRO A 29 -41.61 8.82 21.74
C PRO A 29 -42.94 8.40 21.11
N GLY A 30 -43.91 8.01 21.93
CA GLY A 30 -45.23 7.55 21.44
C GLY A 30 -45.28 6.12 20.91
N GLY A 31 -44.19 5.34 20.99
CA GLY A 31 -44.21 3.90 20.68
C GLY A 31 -44.51 3.56 19.21
N MET A 32 -44.21 4.47 18.29
CA MET A 32 -44.50 4.32 16.87
C MET A 32 -43.68 3.19 16.21
N LEU A 33 -42.45 2.96 16.68
CA LEU A 33 -41.62 1.82 16.27
C LEU A 33 -42.05 0.57 17.05
N ARG A 34 -42.81 -0.31 16.41
CA ARG A 34 -43.31 -1.56 17.01
C ARG A 34 -42.36 -2.72 16.76
N PRO A 35 -42.14 -3.62 17.74
CA PRO A 35 -41.39 -4.85 17.53
C PRO A 35 -41.95 -5.68 16.37
N GLY A 36 -41.07 -6.27 15.56
CA GLY A 36 -41.45 -7.09 14.40
C GLY A 36 -41.70 -6.29 13.11
N THR A 37 -41.58 -4.96 13.14
CA THR A 37 -41.71 -4.12 11.93
C THR A 37 -40.42 -4.15 11.11
N TYR A 38 -40.53 -4.18 9.78
CA TYR A 38 -39.40 -3.95 8.87
C TYR A 38 -39.09 -2.47 8.75
N SER A 39 -37.82 -2.12 8.62
CA SER A 39 -37.40 -0.72 8.45
C SER A 39 -36.11 -0.67 7.66
N ASP A 40 -36.02 0.32 6.78
CA ASP A 40 -34.78 0.69 6.11
C ASP A 40 -34.01 1.68 6.97
N ALA A 41 -32.70 1.50 7.05
CA ALA A 41 -31.80 2.39 7.79
C ALA A 41 -30.65 2.82 6.89
N THR A 42 -30.37 4.12 6.89
CA THR A 42 -29.17 4.67 6.27
C THR A 42 -28.14 4.90 7.37
N VAL A 43 -26.98 4.25 7.27
CA VAL A 43 -25.88 4.43 8.21
C VAL A 43 -24.91 5.44 7.63
N LEU A 44 -24.70 6.54 8.35
CA LEU A 44 -23.70 7.54 8.00
C LEU A 44 -22.44 7.26 8.82
N ALA A 45 -21.33 6.97 8.16
CA ALA A 45 -20.02 6.93 8.80
C ALA A 45 -19.41 8.34 8.76
N SER A 46 -18.67 8.72 9.80
CA SER A 46 -17.94 9.99 9.78
C SER A 46 -16.95 9.97 8.61
N PRO A 47 -16.93 11.00 7.76
CA PRO A 47 -15.91 11.11 6.73
C PRO A 47 -14.54 11.19 7.39
N GLU A 48 -13.63 10.31 6.99
CA GLU A 48 -12.23 10.39 7.36
C GLU A 48 -11.56 11.41 6.44
N GLU A 49 -10.84 12.40 6.99
CA GLU A 49 -10.04 13.31 6.18
C GLU A 49 -8.88 12.53 5.57
N THR A 50 -8.98 12.23 4.27
CA THR A 50 -7.98 11.50 3.51
C THR A 50 -7.75 12.15 2.16
N LEU A 51 -6.59 11.87 1.55
CA LEU A 51 -6.32 12.29 0.19
C LEU A 51 -7.26 11.50 -0.73
N ALA A 52 -8.06 12.19 -1.54
CA ALA A 52 -9.00 11.54 -2.43
C ALA A 52 -8.89 12.11 -3.85
N VAL A 53 -9.22 11.26 -4.83
CA VAL A 53 -9.31 11.63 -6.24
C VAL A 53 -10.66 11.21 -6.79
N PRO A 54 -11.17 11.84 -7.87
CA PRO A 54 -12.37 11.37 -8.54
C PRO A 54 -12.20 9.92 -9.00
N SER A 55 -13.23 9.09 -8.87
CA SER A 55 -13.15 7.69 -9.29
C SER A 55 -12.83 7.54 -10.79
N SER A 56 -13.21 8.53 -11.60
CA SER A 56 -12.86 8.64 -13.02
C SER A 56 -11.36 8.78 -13.30
N ALA A 57 -10.58 9.32 -12.35
CA ALA A 57 -9.13 9.52 -12.48
C ALA A 57 -8.31 8.23 -12.23
N VAL A 58 -8.95 7.18 -11.69
CA VAL A 58 -8.30 5.92 -11.35
C VAL A 58 -8.36 4.94 -12.52
N LEU A 59 -7.20 4.48 -12.97
CA LEU A 59 -7.07 3.40 -13.95
C LEU A 59 -6.84 2.07 -13.24
N ARG A 60 -7.88 1.24 -13.17
CA ARG A 60 -7.79 -0.11 -12.62
C ARG A 60 -7.34 -1.09 -13.69
N THR A 61 -6.25 -1.81 -13.45
CA THR A 61 -5.71 -2.81 -14.39
C THR A 61 -5.47 -4.14 -13.69
N THR A 62 -5.21 -5.21 -14.45
CA THR A 62 -4.82 -6.50 -13.87
C THR A 62 -3.49 -6.47 -13.13
N GLN A 63 -2.67 -5.44 -13.35
CA GLN A 63 -1.34 -5.28 -12.73
C GLN A 63 -1.36 -4.37 -11.51
N GLY A 64 -2.49 -3.72 -11.23
CA GLY A 64 -2.67 -2.77 -10.14
C GLY A 64 -3.44 -1.52 -10.57
N ASP A 65 -3.60 -0.62 -9.61
CA ASP A 65 -4.29 0.65 -9.78
C ASP A 65 -3.31 1.80 -10.00
N TYR A 66 -3.61 2.64 -10.98
CA TYR A 66 -2.75 3.73 -11.40
C TYR A 66 -3.52 5.03 -11.52
N VAL A 67 -2.84 6.14 -11.26
CA VAL A 67 -3.32 7.50 -11.53
C VAL A 67 -2.28 8.21 -12.39
N MET A 68 -2.73 9.00 -13.36
CA MET A 68 -1.84 9.80 -14.19
C MET A 68 -1.57 11.15 -13.51
N LEU A 69 -0.33 11.35 -13.06
CA LEU A 69 0.14 12.61 -12.48
C LEU A 69 0.58 13.56 -13.58
N GLY A 70 0.05 14.79 -13.58
CA GLY A 70 0.46 15.86 -14.47
C GLY A 70 1.60 16.68 -13.88
N GLU A 71 2.80 16.56 -14.44
CA GLU A 71 3.98 17.33 -14.00
C GLU A 71 4.06 18.73 -14.63
N GLY A 72 3.09 19.05 -15.50
CA GLY A 72 3.07 20.29 -16.28
C GLY A 72 3.69 20.13 -17.67
N GLN A 73 3.53 21.15 -18.52
CA GLN A 73 4.02 21.17 -19.91
C GLN A 73 3.54 19.98 -20.80
N GLY A 74 2.41 19.35 -20.44
CA GLY A 74 1.87 18.21 -21.17
C GLY A 74 2.55 16.87 -20.86
N HIS A 75 3.40 16.82 -19.82
CA HIS A 75 3.99 15.58 -19.34
C HIS A 75 3.09 14.90 -18.30
N PHE A 76 2.91 13.60 -18.47
CA PHE A 76 2.10 12.76 -17.60
C PHE A 76 2.87 11.51 -17.19
N LEU A 77 2.87 11.22 -15.90
CA LEU A 77 3.56 10.06 -15.33
C LEU A 77 2.53 9.10 -14.71
N PRO A 78 2.55 7.80 -15.07
CA PRO A 78 1.72 6.82 -14.39
C PRO A 78 2.30 6.52 -13.00
N VAL A 79 1.50 6.78 -11.96
CA VAL A 79 1.86 6.49 -10.57
C VAL A 79 0.97 5.38 -10.06
N GLN A 80 1.59 4.31 -9.54
CA GLN A 80 0.86 3.24 -8.88
C GLN A 80 0.34 3.72 -7.52
N VAL A 81 -0.92 3.45 -7.23
CA VAL A 81 -1.59 3.89 -6.00
C VAL A 81 -2.15 2.71 -5.22
N ALA A 82 -2.26 2.88 -3.90
CA ALA A 82 -3.07 2.02 -3.05
C ALA A 82 -4.38 2.74 -2.76
N LEU A 83 -5.50 2.10 -3.08
CA LEU A 83 -6.83 2.67 -2.92
C LEU A 83 -7.42 2.30 -1.57
N GLY A 84 -8.08 3.27 -0.94
CA GLY A 84 -8.90 3.10 0.24
C GLY A 84 -10.40 3.04 -0.11
N PRO A 85 -11.30 3.41 0.82
CA PRO A 85 -12.74 3.45 0.61
C PRO A 85 -13.15 4.36 -0.57
N GLU A 86 -14.20 3.97 -1.28
CA GLU A 86 -14.84 4.76 -2.33
C GLU A 86 -16.22 5.22 -1.84
N ALA A 87 -16.49 6.53 -1.91
CA ALA A 87 -17.75 7.13 -1.51
C ALA A 87 -18.03 8.39 -2.34
N ASP A 88 -19.30 8.62 -2.68
CA ASP A 88 -19.77 9.84 -3.37
C ASP A 88 -19.02 10.20 -4.67
N GLY A 89 -18.52 9.18 -5.39
CA GLY A 89 -17.75 9.37 -6.63
C GLY A 89 -16.27 9.70 -6.43
N TRP A 90 -15.78 9.64 -5.19
CA TRP A 90 -14.39 9.83 -4.82
C TRP A 90 -13.78 8.55 -4.27
N VAL A 91 -12.51 8.33 -4.54
CA VAL A 91 -11.73 7.21 -4.03
C VAL A 91 -10.62 7.74 -3.15
N ALA A 92 -10.53 7.24 -1.92
CA ALA A 92 -9.43 7.51 -1.02
C ALA A 92 -8.11 6.92 -1.55
N ILE A 93 -7.01 7.62 -1.32
CA ILE A 93 -5.65 7.22 -1.71
C ILE A 93 -4.83 7.02 -0.45
N ASP A 94 -4.56 5.75 -0.13
CA ASP A 94 -3.77 5.37 1.04
C ASP A 94 -2.27 5.60 0.79
N LYS A 95 -1.82 5.36 -0.44
CA LYS A 95 -0.41 5.52 -0.86
C LYS A 95 -0.29 5.87 -2.34
N GLY A 96 0.80 6.54 -2.68
CA GLY A 96 1.22 6.79 -4.07
C GLY A 96 1.12 8.25 -4.49
N LEU A 97 0.20 9.02 -3.91
CA LEU A 97 0.04 10.46 -4.18
C LEU A 97 0.30 11.31 -2.94
N LYS A 98 0.50 12.60 -3.16
CA LYS A 98 0.66 13.62 -2.12
C LYS A 98 -0.33 14.75 -2.33
N THR A 99 -0.64 15.47 -1.24
CA THR A 99 -1.46 16.67 -1.31
C THR A 99 -0.82 17.70 -2.26
N GLY A 100 -1.62 18.21 -3.20
CA GLY A 100 -1.18 19.17 -4.21
C GLY A 100 -0.81 18.56 -5.57
N ASP A 101 -0.73 17.23 -5.66
CA ASP A 101 -0.52 16.52 -6.93
C ASP A 101 -1.70 16.76 -7.89
N ARG A 102 -1.38 17.06 -9.15
CA ARG A 102 -2.39 17.29 -10.20
C ARG A 102 -2.66 16.00 -10.93
N VAL A 103 -3.87 15.48 -10.82
CA VAL A 103 -4.27 14.23 -11.47
C VAL A 103 -5.12 14.48 -12.70
N VAL A 104 -5.02 13.60 -13.68
CA VAL A 104 -5.85 13.66 -14.89
C VAL A 104 -7.19 12.98 -14.61
N GLU A 105 -8.28 13.72 -14.77
CA GLU A 105 -9.64 13.21 -14.55
C GLU A 105 -10.19 12.39 -15.73
N SER A 106 -9.68 12.58 -16.95
CA SER A 106 -10.21 11.95 -18.16
C SER A 106 -9.12 11.60 -19.18
N ALA A 107 -9.34 10.54 -19.96
CA ALA A 107 -8.40 10.00 -20.97
C ALA A 107 -7.12 9.33 -20.40
N GLN A 108 -7.17 8.86 -19.15
CA GLN A 108 -6.10 8.12 -18.48
C GLN A 108 -5.65 6.86 -19.24
N PHE A 109 -6.55 6.18 -19.95
CA PHE A 109 -6.20 5.00 -20.74
C PHE A 109 -5.23 5.33 -21.88
N LEU A 110 -5.48 6.42 -22.62
CA LEU A 110 -4.63 6.84 -23.74
C LEU A 110 -3.24 7.22 -23.25
N LEU A 111 -3.17 7.98 -22.15
CA LEU A 111 -1.91 8.40 -21.55
C LEU A 111 -1.12 7.21 -20.97
N TYR A 112 -1.81 6.24 -20.37
CA TYR A 112 -1.17 5.02 -19.86
C TYR A 112 -0.59 4.16 -20.99
N SER A 113 -1.34 3.94 -22.08
CA SER A 113 -0.84 3.22 -23.26
C SER A 113 0.39 3.87 -23.86
N GLU A 114 0.39 5.20 -24.02
CA GLU A 114 1.55 5.94 -24.54
C GLU A 114 2.75 5.85 -23.58
N SER A 115 2.54 6.07 -22.28
CA SER A 115 3.63 5.98 -21.29
C SER A 115 4.28 4.59 -21.28
N ARG A 116 3.50 3.51 -21.37
CA ARG A 116 4.00 2.13 -21.50
C ARG A 116 4.76 1.92 -22.80
N PHE A 117 4.25 2.42 -23.92
CA PHE A 117 4.91 2.32 -25.21
C PHE A 117 6.26 3.03 -25.21
N GLN A 118 6.32 4.27 -24.68
CA GLN A 118 7.57 5.02 -24.56
C GLN A 118 8.55 4.37 -23.58
N SER A 119 8.07 3.79 -22.48
CA SER A 119 8.90 3.03 -21.54
C SER A 119 9.57 1.83 -22.21
N VAL A 120 8.80 1.08 -23.01
CA VAL A 120 9.30 -0.09 -23.76
C VAL A 120 10.28 0.36 -24.84
N LYS A 121 9.94 1.42 -25.59
CA LYS A 121 10.81 2.02 -26.61
C LYS A 121 12.15 2.47 -26.00
N ALA A 122 12.13 3.20 -24.89
CA ALA A 122 13.34 3.63 -24.19
C ALA A 122 14.22 2.45 -23.74
N ARG A 123 13.61 1.35 -23.28
CA ARG A 123 14.33 0.13 -22.90
C ARG A 123 14.92 -0.63 -24.09
N MET A 124 14.23 -0.62 -25.24
CA MET A 124 14.72 -1.23 -26.48
C MET A 124 15.84 -0.42 -27.13
N LEU A 125 15.76 0.91 -27.09
CA LEU A 125 16.77 1.81 -27.67
C LEU A 125 17.96 2.08 -26.74
N GLY A 126 17.81 1.94 -25.42
CA GLY A 126 18.88 2.08 -24.43
C GLY A 126 19.68 0.79 -24.16
N GLY A 127 19.41 -0.28 -24.90
CA GLY A 127 19.94 -1.62 -24.65
C GLY A 127 21.28 -1.92 -25.31
N THR A 128 22.34 -1.14 -25.05
CA THR A 128 23.75 -1.61 -24.97
C THR A 128 24.63 -0.53 -24.33
N THR A 129 24.65 -0.42 -22.99
CA THR A 129 25.91 -0.18 -22.27
C THR A 129 25.75 -0.53 -20.79
N SER A 130 26.12 -1.76 -20.46
CA SER A 130 26.83 -2.01 -19.22
C SER A 130 28.16 -2.65 -19.62
N ALA A 131 29.05 -1.80 -20.13
CA ALA A 131 30.47 -2.09 -20.23
C ALA A 131 31.17 -1.22 -19.20
N ALA A 132 31.55 -1.82 -18.07
CA ALA A 132 32.51 -1.25 -17.15
C ALA A 132 33.88 -1.88 -17.44
N PRO A 133 34.84 -1.14 -18.07
CA PRO A 133 36.24 -1.47 -18.03
C PRO A 133 36.88 -0.79 -16.81
N GLY A 134 37.43 -1.59 -15.90
CA GLY A 134 38.04 -1.12 -14.66
C GLY A 134 39.05 -2.13 -14.12
N THR A 135 40.18 -2.19 -14.82
CA THR A 135 41.40 -2.94 -14.55
C THR A 135 41.87 -2.83 -13.10
N GLY A 136 42.15 -3.97 -12.47
CA GLY A 136 42.74 -4.07 -11.14
C GLY A 136 43.35 -5.45 -10.90
N ILE A 137 44.31 -5.86 -11.73
CA ILE A 137 45.16 -7.02 -11.47
C ILE A 137 46.25 -6.55 -10.50
N SER A 138 46.12 -6.89 -9.21
CA SER A 138 47.22 -6.78 -8.24
C SER A 138 47.81 -8.17 -8.00
N GLN A 139 49.06 -8.35 -8.46
CA GLN A 139 49.88 -9.54 -8.27
C GLN A 139 50.20 -9.80 -6.78
N PRO A 140 50.53 -11.06 -6.42
CA PRO A 140 50.96 -11.44 -5.07
C PRO A 140 52.45 -11.13 -4.87
N GLN A 141 52.80 -10.44 -3.78
CA GLN A 141 54.19 -10.37 -3.31
C GLN A 141 54.33 -10.94 -1.91
N ASN A 142 55.04 -12.06 -1.85
CA ASN A 142 55.52 -12.74 -0.67
C ASN A 142 56.93 -12.22 -0.36
N MET A 143 57.15 -11.60 0.81
CA MET A 143 58.48 -11.38 1.39
C MET A 143 58.45 -11.71 2.89
N THR A 144 58.80 -12.96 3.16
CA THR A 144 59.88 -13.38 4.07
C THR A 144 60.01 -12.73 5.45
N GLN A 145 59.54 -13.50 6.45
CA GLN A 145 60.21 -13.93 7.69
C GLN A 145 60.95 -12.92 8.58
N GLY A 146 60.56 -12.90 9.87
CA GLY A 146 61.39 -12.44 10.97
C GLY A 146 60.82 -12.70 12.38
N ARG A 147 61.02 -13.93 12.89
CA ARG A 147 61.12 -14.42 14.31
C ARG A 147 60.53 -13.54 15.44
N LYS A 148 59.71 -14.03 16.38
CA LYS A 148 60.03 -15.01 17.45
C LYS A 148 58.77 -15.37 18.30
N PRO A 149 58.57 -16.62 18.76
CA PRO A 149 57.45 -17.08 19.63
C PRO A 149 57.87 -17.25 21.13
N PRO A 150 57.10 -17.92 22.02
CA PRO A 150 55.90 -17.48 22.76
C PRO A 150 56.06 -17.54 24.31
N ALA A 151 55.09 -17.06 25.09
CA ALA A 151 54.91 -17.41 26.51
C ALA A 151 53.39 -17.47 26.79
N SER A 152 52.77 -18.66 26.89
CA SER A 152 52.70 -19.56 28.04
C SER A 152 52.02 -18.93 29.27
N ALA A 153 50.71 -19.19 29.41
CA ALA A 153 50.05 -19.36 30.71
C ALA A 153 48.70 -20.07 30.52
N ALA A 154 48.73 -21.39 30.67
CA ALA A 154 47.66 -22.20 31.26
C ALA A 154 48.26 -22.76 32.58
N PRO A 155 47.49 -23.16 33.62
CA PRO A 155 46.50 -24.22 33.45
C PRO A 155 45.25 -24.22 34.37
N ALA A 156 44.36 -25.18 34.05
CA ALA A 156 43.46 -25.98 34.90
C ALA A 156 42.27 -25.29 35.62
N GLY A 157 41.06 -25.86 35.73
CA GLY A 157 40.49 -27.17 35.36
C GLY A 157 38.95 -27.04 35.30
N ASN A 158 38.24 -27.73 34.41
CA ASN A 158 37.78 -29.12 34.41
C ASN A 158 36.41 -29.36 35.11
N ALA A 159 35.61 -30.24 34.49
CA ALA A 159 34.27 -30.77 34.84
C ALA A 159 33.10 -29.78 34.69
N GLY A 160 31.94 -30.12 34.13
CA GLY A 160 31.35 -31.37 33.66
C GLY A 160 29.85 -31.10 33.41
N ALA A 161 29.28 -31.80 32.43
CA ALA A 161 27.92 -31.72 31.85
C ALA A 161 26.73 -31.99 32.85
N PRO A 162 25.47 -32.21 32.41
CA PRO A 162 24.49 -31.35 31.72
C PRO A 162 23.08 -31.40 32.41
N PRO A 163 21.91 -31.29 31.71
CA PRO A 163 20.82 -30.35 32.01
C PRO A 163 19.66 -30.90 32.87
N THR A 164 18.70 -30.03 33.21
CA THR A 164 17.34 -30.39 33.64
C THR A 164 16.32 -29.67 32.78
#